data_AF-A0A317LMM6-F1
#
_entry.id   AF-A0A317LMM6-F1
#
_cell.length_a   1.000
_cell.length_b   1.000
_cell.length_c   1.000
_cell.angle_alpha   90.00
_cell.angle_beta   90.00
_cell.angle_gamma   90.00
#
_symmetry.space_group_name_H-M   'P 1'
#
loop_
_entity.id
_entity.type
_entity.pdbx_description
1 polymer ?
#
loop_
_entity_poly.entity_id
_entity_poly.type
_entity_poly.pdbx_seq_one_letter_code
_entity_poly.pdbx_strand_id
1 'polypeptide(L)'
;MFTTFIASIALFAGLAGLALGVYALYRTRQVRSEYQVLAQRALAVNASGADPRAVRDVAVLHYDALEEMSGARSFSLAMLNSHGDGVVVTSINGRTETRTYAKAVTRGEADHLLSPEEYRVIRSARLGNGIGATLPDPTPAEPAGPSADESDEGAEALVTVVRGAEGKESGAEDADTSPEGSGGTHVPPAPRPEK
;
A
#
# COMPACT_ATOMS: atom_id res chain seq x y z
N MET A 1 35.09 60.96 14.32
CA MET A 1 35.08 59.49 14.49
C MET A 1 33.79 58.98 15.13
N PHE A 2 33.23 59.63 16.17
CA PHE A 2 32.01 59.14 16.84
C PHE A 2 30.74 59.15 15.93
N THR A 3 30.58 60.16 15.08
CA THR A 3 29.44 60.28 14.15
C THR A 3 29.41 59.20 13.08
N THR A 4 30.56 58.79 12.57
CA THR A 4 30.68 57.71 11.58
C THR A 4 30.38 56.33 12.19
N PHE A 5 30.65 56.14 13.48
CA PHE A 5 30.26 54.94 14.22
C PHE A 5 28.74 54.84 14.43
N ILE A 6 28.06 55.94 14.76
CA ILE A 6 26.60 55.94 14.88
C ILE A 6 25.94 55.69 13.51
N ALA A 7 26.48 56.29 12.45
CA ALA A 7 25.98 56.09 11.09
C ALA A 7 26.10 54.63 10.62
N SER A 8 27.21 53.95 10.92
CA SER A 8 27.38 52.53 10.57
C SER A 8 26.42 51.62 11.34
N ILE A 9 26.24 51.85 12.65
CA ILE A 9 25.28 51.08 13.47
C ILE A 9 23.85 51.22 12.93
N ALA A 10 23.43 52.45 12.57
CA ALA A 10 22.11 52.68 11.98
C ALA A 10 21.94 51.96 10.63
N LEU A 11 22.98 51.95 9.80
CA LEU A 11 22.98 51.24 8.51
C LEU A 11 22.86 49.72 8.70
N PHE A 12 23.63 49.14 9.63
CA PHE A 12 23.57 47.70 9.92
C PHE A 12 22.23 47.30 10.52
N ALA A 13 21.66 48.12 11.41
CA ALA A 13 20.33 47.89 11.97
C ALA A 13 19.24 47.91 10.87
N GLY A 14 19.33 48.86 9.93
CA GLY A 14 18.44 48.95 8.79
C GLY A 14 18.55 47.74 7.85
N LEU A 15 19.78 47.32 7.53
CA LEU A 15 20.03 46.15 6.69
C LEU A 15 19.56 44.85 7.35
N ALA A 16 19.78 44.69 8.66
CA ALA A 16 19.29 43.55 9.42
C ALA A 16 17.76 43.49 9.40
N GLY A 17 17.08 44.62 9.61
CA GLY A 17 15.62 44.70 9.50
C GLY A 17 15.10 44.35 8.11
N LEU A 18 15.75 44.84 7.06
CA LEU A 18 15.40 44.53 5.67
C LEU A 18 15.60 43.04 5.37
N ALA A 19 16.73 42.46 5.76
CA ALA A 19 17.02 41.05 5.59
C ALA A 19 15.99 40.17 6.30
N LEU A 20 15.61 40.52 7.52
CA LEU A 20 14.61 39.79 8.32
C LEU A 20 13.20 39.93 7.72
N GLY A 21 12.85 41.11 7.21
CA GLY A 21 11.61 41.34 6.46
C GLY A 21 11.54 40.52 5.17
N VAL A 22 12.62 40.51 4.39
CA VAL A 22 12.72 39.69 3.16
C VAL A 22 12.66 38.19 3.50
N TYR A 23 13.33 37.75 4.56
CA TYR A 23 13.28 36.36 5.02
C TYR A 23 11.86 35.96 5.46
N ALA A 24 11.18 36.81 6.23
CA ALA A 24 9.79 36.58 6.62
C ALA A 24 8.87 36.47 5.39
N LEU A 25 9.02 37.38 4.41
CA LEU A 25 8.25 37.36 3.17
C LEU A 25 8.54 36.10 2.34
N TYR A 26 9.79 35.66 2.27
CA TYR A 26 10.18 34.44 1.57
C TYR A 26 9.54 33.22 2.23
N ARG A 27 9.56 33.15 3.57
CA ARG A 27 8.92 32.07 4.33
C ARG A 27 7.41 32.05 4.13
N THR A 28 6.72 33.20 4.21
CA THR A 28 5.26 33.27 3.99
C THR A 28 4.87 32.83 2.59
N ARG A 29 5.72 33.09 1.59
CA ARG A 29 5.47 32.66 0.20
C ARG A 29 5.54 31.15 0.03
N GLN A 30 6.44 30.45 0.73
CA GLN A 30 6.53 28.99 0.64
C GLN A 30 5.31 28.27 1.21
N VAL A 31 4.78 28.71 2.36
CA VAL A 31 3.64 28.03 2.99
C VAL A 31 2.33 28.23 2.19
N ARG A 32 2.27 29.20 1.27
CA ARG A 32 1.03 29.58 0.57
C ARG A 32 0.53 28.52 -0.42
N SER A 33 1.41 27.71 -1.02
CA SER A 33 1.01 26.70 -2.03
C SER A 33 0.21 25.55 -1.41
N GLU A 34 0.59 25.09 -0.21
CA GLU A 34 -0.10 24.02 0.50
C GLU A 34 -1.51 24.45 0.92
N TYR A 35 -1.66 25.71 1.37
CA TYR A 35 -2.97 26.25 1.72
C TYR A 35 -3.90 26.39 0.53
N GLN A 36 -3.39 26.67 -0.68
CA GLN A 36 -4.22 26.79 -1.86
C GLN A 36 -4.87 25.46 -2.24
N VAL A 37 -4.13 24.35 -2.16
CA VAL A 37 -4.66 23.01 -2.44
C VAL A 37 -5.74 22.63 -1.42
N LEU A 38 -5.54 22.94 -0.14
CA LEU A 38 -6.52 22.67 0.92
C LEU A 38 -7.76 23.56 0.79
N ALA A 39 -7.58 24.86 0.51
CA ALA A 39 -8.68 25.80 0.30
C ALA A 39 -9.52 25.42 -0.93
N GLN A 40 -8.87 24.99 -2.01
CA GLN A 40 -9.56 24.54 -3.22
C GLN A 40 -10.34 23.25 -2.98
N ARG A 41 -9.82 22.32 -2.17
CA ARG A 41 -10.56 21.11 -1.73
C ARG A 41 -11.78 21.49 -0.88
N ALA A 42 -11.62 22.37 0.11
CA ALA A 42 -12.72 22.81 0.95
C ALA A 42 -13.83 23.49 0.14
N LEU A 43 -13.48 24.31 -0.85
CA LEU A 43 -14.45 24.93 -1.75
C LEU A 43 -15.14 23.91 -2.68
N ALA A 44 -14.40 22.94 -3.22
CA ALA A 44 -14.98 21.88 -4.05
C ALA A 44 -16.00 21.02 -3.28
N VAL A 45 -15.67 20.67 -2.03
CA VAL A 45 -16.58 19.98 -1.10
C VAL A 45 -17.82 20.83 -0.81
N ASN A 46 -17.65 22.12 -0.55
CA ASN A 46 -18.79 23.00 -0.24
C ASN A 46 -19.70 23.27 -1.46
N ALA A 47 -19.16 23.24 -2.69
CA ALA A 47 -19.94 23.44 -3.90
C ALA A 47 -20.64 22.17 -4.41
N SER A 48 -20.03 21.00 -4.20
CA SER A 48 -20.50 19.72 -4.75
C SER A 48 -21.06 18.78 -3.69
N GLY A 49 -20.91 19.12 -2.40
CA GLY A 49 -21.25 18.28 -1.25
C GLY A 49 -20.27 17.13 -0.96
N ALA A 50 -19.34 16.83 -1.88
CA ALA A 50 -18.40 15.72 -1.77
C ALA A 50 -17.02 16.05 -2.39
N ASP A 51 -15.94 15.60 -1.77
CA ASP A 51 -14.59 15.74 -2.31
C ASP A 51 -14.44 14.83 -3.54
N PRO A 52 -14.08 15.34 -4.73
CA PRO A 52 -13.88 14.52 -5.92
C PRO A 52 -12.79 13.45 -5.74
N ARG A 53 -11.87 13.62 -4.78
CA ARG A 53 -10.85 12.62 -4.44
C ARG A 53 -11.29 11.61 -3.40
N ALA A 54 -12.43 11.81 -2.75
CA ALA A 54 -12.98 10.80 -1.84
C ALA A 54 -13.38 9.54 -2.62
N VAL A 55 -13.18 8.38 -1.99
CA VAL A 55 -13.68 7.10 -2.52
C VAL A 55 -15.21 7.17 -2.52
N ARG A 56 -15.81 6.84 -3.67
CA ARG A 56 -17.26 6.85 -3.85
C ARG A 56 -17.77 5.69 -4.70
N ASP A 57 -16.94 5.22 -5.63
CA ASP A 57 -17.30 4.17 -6.58
C ASP A 57 -16.68 2.87 -6.04
N VAL A 58 -17.52 2.04 -5.40
CA VAL A 58 -17.09 0.81 -4.72
C VAL A 58 -17.88 -0.39 -5.24
N ALA A 59 -17.17 -1.47 -5.54
CA ALA A 59 -17.78 -2.75 -5.88
C ALA A 59 -16.92 -3.92 -5.39
N VAL A 60 -17.56 -5.04 -5.12
CA VAL A 60 -16.91 -6.31 -4.75
C VAL A 60 -17.47 -7.42 -5.62
N LEU A 61 -16.59 -8.23 -6.18
CA LEU A 61 -16.90 -9.44 -6.93
C LEU A 61 -16.31 -10.65 -6.21
N HIS A 62 -17.11 -11.69 -6.01
CA HIS A 62 -16.67 -12.99 -5.50
C HIS A 62 -16.64 -14.01 -6.62
N TYR A 63 -15.66 -14.90 -6.62
CA TYR A 63 -15.44 -15.89 -7.68
C TYR A 63 -14.57 -17.05 -7.19
N ASP A 64 -14.52 -18.12 -7.99
CA ASP A 64 -13.64 -19.27 -7.77
C ASP A 64 -12.38 -19.12 -8.63
N ALA A 65 -11.30 -18.67 -8.00
CA ALA A 65 -10.04 -18.36 -8.69
C ALA A 65 -9.16 -19.59 -8.98
N LEU A 66 -9.44 -20.72 -8.31
CA LEU A 66 -8.68 -21.96 -8.36
C LEU A 66 -9.67 -23.10 -8.58
N GLU A 67 -9.37 -24.02 -9.49
CA GLU A 67 -10.28 -25.12 -9.87
C GLU A 67 -10.63 -26.07 -8.70
N GLU A 68 -9.72 -26.20 -7.74
CA GLU A 68 -9.93 -27.01 -6.53
C GLU A 68 -10.85 -26.36 -5.49
N MET A 69 -11.27 -25.12 -5.74
CA MET A 69 -12.17 -24.34 -4.89
C MET A 69 -13.55 -24.20 -5.51
N SER A 70 -14.54 -24.15 -4.63
CA SER A 70 -15.93 -23.86 -4.98
C SER A 70 -16.56 -23.02 -3.88
N GLY A 71 -17.51 -22.18 -4.26
CA GLY A 71 -18.30 -21.37 -3.33
C GLY A 71 -17.89 -19.90 -3.31
N ALA A 72 -17.29 -19.41 -4.39
CA ALA A 72 -16.92 -18.02 -4.61
C ALA A 72 -16.07 -17.45 -3.46
N ARG A 73 -15.02 -18.18 -3.07
CA ARG A 73 -14.20 -17.83 -1.88
C ARG A 73 -13.17 -16.74 -2.14
N SER A 74 -12.74 -16.56 -3.39
CA SER A 74 -11.84 -15.47 -3.78
C SER A 74 -12.64 -14.22 -4.10
N PHE A 75 -11.98 -13.05 -4.05
CA PHE A 75 -12.65 -11.79 -4.34
C PHE A 75 -11.74 -10.74 -4.94
N SER A 76 -12.36 -9.80 -5.66
CA SER A 76 -11.75 -8.52 -6.04
C SER A 76 -12.64 -7.38 -5.56
N LEU A 77 -12.02 -6.32 -5.03
CA LEU A 77 -12.64 -5.10 -4.51
C LEU A 77 -12.06 -3.90 -5.25
N ALA A 78 -12.91 -3.08 -5.87
CA ALA A 78 -12.52 -1.79 -6.41
C ALA A 78 -12.96 -0.67 -5.46
N MET A 79 -12.05 0.25 -5.17
CA MET A 79 -12.32 1.48 -4.42
C MET A 79 -11.79 2.66 -5.22
N LEU A 80 -12.70 3.38 -5.88
CA LEU A 80 -12.35 4.45 -6.82
C LEU A 80 -13.00 5.78 -6.41
N ASN A 81 -12.30 6.86 -6.74
CA ASN A 81 -12.80 8.22 -6.59
C ASN A 81 -13.58 8.67 -7.83
N SER A 82 -13.96 9.96 -7.86
CA SER A 82 -14.76 10.48 -8.96
C SER A 82 -14.12 10.51 -10.33
N HIS A 83 -12.79 10.52 -10.37
CA HIS A 83 -12.00 10.48 -11.58
C HIS A 83 -11.78 9.04 -12.06
N GLY A 84 -12.08 8.03 -11.24
CA GLY A 84 -11.74 6.63 -11.49
C GLY A 84 -10.34 6.27 -11.05
N ASP A 85 -9.69 7.14 -10.29
CA ASP A 85 -8.41 6.82 -9.67
C ASP A 85 -8.68 6.11 -8.34
N GLY A 86 -7.86 5.13 -8.00
CA GLY A 86 -7.98 4.40 -6.76
C GLY A 86 -7.18 3.11 -6.78
N VAL A 87 -7.74 2.07 -6.16
CA VAL A 87 -7.07 0.78 -6.00
C VAL A 87 -8.04 -0.36 -6.24
N VAL A 88 -7.52 -1.44 -6.83
CA VAL A 88 -8.16 -2.75 -6.80
C VAL A 88 -7.38 -3.66 -5.88
N VAL A 89 -8.08 -4.32 -4.98
CA VAL A 89 -7.53 -5.33 -4.07
C VAL A 89 -8.12 -6.67 -4.45
N THR A 90 -7.27 -7.65 -4.70
CA THR A 90 -7.66 -9.01 -5.08
C THR A 90 -7.11 -9.98 -4.06
N SER A 91 -7.95 -10.89 -3.56
CA SER A 91 -7.54 -12.00 -2.70
C SER A 91 -7.88 -13.33 -3.37
N ILE A 92 -6.85 -14.12 -3.65
CA ILE A 92 -6.95 -15.47 -4.16
C ILE A 92 -6.82 -16.41 -2.96
N ASN A 93 -7.91 -17.10 -2.64
CA ASN A 93 -8.03 -17.91 -1.44
C ASN A 93 -7.98 -19.41 -1.79
N GLY A 94 -6.86 -20.05 -1.47
CA GLY A 94 -6.65 -21.50 -1.56
C GLY A 94 -6.95 -22.21 -0.23
N ARG A 95 -6.75 -23.54 -0.19
CA ARG A 95 -7.14 -24.35 0.99
C ARG A 95 -6.18 -24.14 2.15
N THR A 96 -4.91 -23.99 1.80
CA THR A 96 -3.79 -23.91 2.74
C THR A 96 -3.18 -22.51 2.77
N GLU A 97 -3.44 -21.69 1.75
CA GLU A 97 -2.82 -20.37 1.60
C GLU A 97 -3.77 -19.32 1.02
N THR A 98 -3.40 -18.06 1.20
CA THR A 98 -4.11 -16.91 0.63
C THR A 98 -3.08 -15.92 0.11
N ARG A 99 -3.30 -15.42 -1.11
CA ARG A 99 -2.48 -14.37 -1.71
C ARG A 99 -3.32 -13.14 -1.96
N THR A 100 -2.84 -11.98 -1.50
CA THR A 100 -3.52 -10.70 -1.69
C THR A 100 -2.65 -9.77 -2.50
N TYR A 101 -3.25 -9.15 -3.51
CA TYR A 101 -2.62 -8.21 -4.42
C TYR A 101 -3.35 -6.87 -4.36
N ALA A 102 -2.62 -5.78 -4.57
CA ALA A 102 -3.18 -4.46 -4.72
C ALA A 102 -2.58 -3.80 -5.97
N LYS A 103 -3.44 -3.32 -6.87
CA LYS A 103 -3.05 -2.63 -8.09
C LYS A 103 -3.63 -1.22 -8.09
N ALA A 104 -2.78 -0.24 -8.38
CA ALA A 104 -3.24 1.13 -8.59
C ALA A 104 -4.07 1.20 -9.87
N VAL A 105 -5.14 1.99 -9.83
CA VAL A 105 -5.99 2.29 -10.98
C VAL A 105 -5.95 3.79 -11.19
N THR A 106 -5.70 4.21 -12.43
CA THR A 106 -5.70 5.60 -12.87
C THR A 106 -6.71 5.74 -13.99
N ARG A 107 -7.68 6.65 -13.84
CA ARG A 107 -8.75 6.90 -14.82
C ARG A 107 -9.55 5.66 -15.24
N GLY A 108 -9.65 4.66 -14.38
CA GLY A 108 -10.33 3.39 -14.66
C GLY A 108 -9.50 2.34 -15.41
N GLU A 109 -8.21 2.59 -15.63
CA GLU A 109 -7.25 1.63 -16.20
C GLU A 109 -6.11 1.38 -15.21
N ALA A 110 -5.37 0.29 -15.37
CA ALA A 110 -4.19 0.01 -14.54
C ALA A 110 -2.95 -0.16 -15.41
N ASP A 111 -1.80 0.25 -14.88
CA ASP A 111 -0.51 0.16 -15.58
C ASP A 111 -0.02 -1.30 -15.71
N HIS A 112 -0.54 -2.19 -14.85
CA HIS A 112 -0.26 -3.62 -14.88
C HIS A 112 -1.43 -4.40 -15.47
N LEU A 113 -1.14 -5.56 -16.05
CA LEU A 113 -2.17 -6.44 -16.60
C LEU A 113 -3.20 -6.80 -15.52
N LEU A 114 -4.46 -6.47 -15.78
CA LEU A 114 -5.59 -6.79 -14.91
C LEU A 114 -6.11 -8.19 -15.24
N SER A 115 -6.51 -8.93 -14.21
CA SER A 115 -7.30 -10.14 -14.44
C SER A 115 -8.69 -9.79 -14.98
N PRO A 116 -9.41 -10.73 -15.61
CA PRO A 116 -10.79 -10.51 -16.04
C PRO A 116 -11.71 -10.05 -14.90
N GLU A 117 -11.52 -10.59 -13.70
CA GLU A 117 -12.29 -10.27 -12.49
C GLU A 117 -11.97 -8.87 -11.98
N GLU A 118 -10.70 -8.48 -12.00
CA GLU A 118 -10.27 -7.12 -11.65
C GLU A 118 -10.86 -6.07 -12.59
N TYR A 119 -10.82 -6.33 -13.90
CA TYR A 119 -11.43 -5.45 -14.89
C TYR A 119 -12.95 -5.30 -14.66
N ARG A 120 -13.62 -6.41 -14.34
CA ARG A 120 -15.05 -6.42 -14.06
C ARG A 120 -15.42 -5.64 -12.81
N VAL A 121 -14.66 -5.78 -11.72
CA VAL A 121 -14.98 -5.05 -10.49
C VAL A 121 -14.76 -3.54 -10.67
N ILE A 122 -13.73 -3.12 -11.40
CA ILE A 122 -13.51 -1.70 -11.75
C ILE A 122 -14.71 -1.18 -12.53
N ARG A 123 -15.12 -1.90 -13.58
CA ARG A 123 -16.29 -1.52 -14.39
C ARG A 123 -17.56 -1.46 -13.55
N SER A 124 -17.80 -2.44 -12.68
CA SER A 124 -18.97 -2.46 -11.79
C SER A 124 -18.99 -1.30 -10.81
N ALA A 125 -17.85 -0.96 -10.21
CA ALA A 125 -17.73 0.22 -9.35
C ALA A 125 -18.06 1.51 -10.11
N ARG A 126 -17.53 1.65 -11.33
CA ARG A 126 -17.77 2.82 -12.21
C ARG A 126 -19.21 2.93 -12.71
N LEU A 127 -19.92 1.82 -12.82
CA LEU A 127 -21.34 1.79 -13.18
C LEU A 127 -22.27 1.98 -11.98
N GLY A 128 -21.74 2.01 -10.75
CA GLY A 128 -22.54 2.15 -9.54
C GLY A 128 -23.35 0.89 -9.19
N ASN A 129 -22.92 -0.29 -9.66
CA ASN A 129 -23.60 -1.55 -9.39
C ASN A 129 -23.56 -1.97 -7.90
N GLY A 130 -22.77 -1.28 -7.08
CA GLY A 130 -22.70 -1.46 -5.63
C GLY A 130 -21.93 -2.70 -5.17
N ILE A 131 -22.00 -2.95 -3.86
CA ILE A 131 -21.39 -4.11 -3.20
C ILE A 131 -22.34 -5.31 -3.37
N GLY A 132 -21.86 -6.40 -3.98
CA GLY A 132 -22.65 -7.63 -4.14
C GLY A 132 -23.25 -7.85 -5.53
N ALA A 133 -22.89 -7.05 -6.53
CA ALA A 133 -23.17 -7.37 -7.93
C ALA A 133 -22.30 -8.56 -8.38
N THR A 134 -22.75 -9.78 -8.09
CA THR A 134 -22.32 -10.97 -8.82
C THR A 134 -22.78 -10.81 -10.26
N LEU A 135 -21.93 -10.23 -11.10
CA LEU A 135 -22.05 -10.50 -12.53
C LEU A 135 -21.96 -12.01 -12.71
N PRO A 136 -22.89 -12.65 -13.46
CA PRO A 136 -22.78 -14.06 -13.77
C PRO A 136 -21.38 -14.34 -14.28
N ASP A 137 -20.78 -15.40 -13.76
CA ASP A 137 -19.52 -15.91 -14.29
C ASP A 137 -19.70 -16.06 -15.81
N PRO A 138 -18.81 -15.52 -16.67
CA PRO A 138 -18.74 -15.99 -18.04
C PRO A 138 -18.62 -17.49 -17.91
N THR A 139 -19.58 -18.22 -18.47
CA THR A 139 -19.38 -19.65 -18.70
C THR A 139 -17.96 -19.81 -19.25
N PRO A 140 -17.09 -20.64 -18.64
CA PRO A 140 -15.76 -20.89 -19.18
C PRO A 140 -15.94 -21.10 -20.67
N ALA A 141 -15.28 -20.27 -21.49
CA ALA A 141 -15.30 -20.46 -22.91
C ALA A 141 -14.92 -21.93 -23.12
N GLU A 142 -15.86 -22.74 -23.63
CA GLU A 142 -15.56 -24.10 -24.02
C GLU A 142 -14.27 -24.04 -24.84
N PRO A 143 -13.25 -24.84 -24.52
CA PRO A 143 -11.98 -24.76 -25.23
C PRO A 143 -12.30 -24.97 -26.70
N ALA A 144 -12.14 -23.89 -27.48
CA ALA A 144 -12.07 -23.98 -28.91
C ALA A 144 -11.00 -25.03 -29.21
N GLY A 145 -11.40 -26.09 -29.91
CA GLY A 145 -10.52 -27.20 -30.27
C GLY A 145 -9.22 -26.72 -30.92
N PRO A 146 -8.18 -27.57 -30.92
CA PRO A 146 -6.81 -27.15 -31.16
C PRO A 146 -6.64 -26.57 -32.57
N SER A 147 -6.41 -25.26 -32.65
CA SER A 147 -5.71 -24.66 -33.77
C SER A 147 -4.24 -24.55 -33.40
N ALA A 148 -3.46 -25.47 -33.96
CA ALA A 148 -2.02 -25.40 -33.98
C ALA A 148 -1.56 -24.11 -34.67
N ASP A 149 -0.73 -23.32 -33.98
CA ASP A 149 0.57 -22.90 -34.49
C ASP A 149 1.41 -22.31 -33.34
N GLU A 150 2.63 -22.82 -33.24
CA GLU A 150 3.66 -22.43 -32.28
C GLU A 150 4.36 -21.14 -32.73
N SER A 151 4.69 -20.25 -31.78
CA SER A 151 6.02 -19.61 -31.70
C SER A 151 6.11 -18.71 -30.45
N ASP A 152 6.69 -19.30 -29.39
CA ASP A 152 7.87 -18.85 -28.63
C ASP A 152 8.04 -17.43 -28.03
N GLU A 153 8.74 -17.45 -26.89
CA GLU A 153 9.52 -16.39 -26.21
C GLU A 153 8.85 -15.40 -25.22
N GLY A 154 8.96 -15.75 -23.93
CA GLY A 154 9.72 -14.93 -22.96
C GLY A 154 9.03 -13.74 -22.27
N ALA A 155 8.52 -13.95 -21.05
CA ALA A 155 8.42 -12.91 -20.02
C ALA A 155 8.35 -13.51 -18.60
N GLU A 156 9.44 -14.15 -18.19
CA GLU A 156 9.77 -14.33 -16.78
C GLU A 156 10.12 -12.97 -16.15
N ALA A 157 9.73 -12.81 -14.89
CA ALA A 157 10.17 -11.80 -13.92
C ALA A 157 9.70 -10.34 -14.12
N LEU A 158 8.91 -9.87 -13.14
CA LEU A 158 9.25 -8.70 -12.30
C LEU A 158 8.20 -8.56 -11.18
N VAL A 159 8.40 -9.27 -10.07
CA VAL A 159 7.76 -8.96 -8.79
C VAL A 159 8.79 -8.19 -7.96
N THR A 160 8.68 -6.87 -7.91
CA THR A 160 9.44 -6.04 -6.98
C THR A 160 8.71 -6.03 -5.64
N VAL A 161 9.10 -6.94 -4.74
CA VAL A 161 8.77 -6.82 -3.32
C VAL A 161 9.60 -5.67 -2.75
N VAL A 162 8.96 -4.53 -2.48
CA VAL A 162 9.57 -3.48 -1.65
C VAL A 162 9.64 -4.04 -0.23
N ARG A 163 10.81 -4.58 0.16
CA ARG A 163 11.11 -4.94 1.56
C ARG A 163 11.21 -3.65 2.37
N GLY A 164 10.25 -3.46 3.28
CA GLY A 164 10.23 -2.38 4.25
C GLY A 164 11.28 -2.58 5.36
N ALA A 165 11.97 -1.47 5.63
CA ALA A 165 12.91 -1.14 6.71
C ALA A 165 13.04 -2.10 7.90
N GLU A 166 14.29 -2.47 8.18
CA GLU A 166 14.77 -3.11 9.41
C GLU A 166 14.44 -2.25 10.65
N GLY A 167 13.55 -2.78 11.49
CA GLY A 167 13.36 -2.32 12.87
C GLY A 167 14.46 -2.91 13.75
N LYS A 168 15.33 -2.03 14.24
CA LYS A 168 16.40 -2.31 15.20
C LYS A 168 15.79 -2.50 16.59
N GLU A 169 15.69 -3.73 17.05
CA GLU A 169 15.43 -4.03 18.47
C GLU A 169 16.69 -4.57 19.14
N SER A 170 17.03 -3.87 20.21
CA SER A 170 18.14 -4.07 21.13
C SER A 170 17.79 -5.09 22.21
N GLY A 171 18.73 -5.99 22.50
CA GLY A 171 18.77 -6.85 23.70
C GLY A 171 19.84 -7.91 23.47
N ALA A 172 21.09 -7.69 23.89
CA ALA A 172 21.61 -8.08 25.20
C ALA A 172 21.55 -9.60 25.42
N GLU A 173 22.63 -10.29 25.03
CA GLU A 173 22.93 -11.64 25.51
C GLU A 173 24.44 -11.74 25.78
N ASP A 174 24.76 -11.82 27.07
CA ASP A 174 26.06 -12.19 27.61
C ASP A 174 26.33 -13.67 27.29
N ALA A 175 27.43 -13.95 26.61
CA ALA A 175 27.93 -15.29 26.40
C ALA A 175 28.99 -15.61 27.46
N ASP A 176 28.65 -16.49 28.41
CA ASP A 176 29.64 -17.17 29.26
C ASP A 176 29.60 -18.67 29.00
N THR A 177 30.65 -19.16 28.35
CA THR A 177 30.90 -20.58 28.09
C THR A 177 32.06 -21.03 28.96
N SER A 178 31.78 -21.86 29.98
CA SER A 178 32.55 -23.03 30.40
C SER A 178 31.92 -23.65 31.65
N PRO A 179 31.90 -24.98 31.77
CA PRO A 179 32.66 -25.54 32.87
C PRO A 179 33.37 -26.86 32.54
N GLU A 180 34.67 -26.90 32.83
CA GLU A 180 35.34 -28.14 33.21
C GLU A 180 35.15 -28.37 34.72
N GLY A 181 34.96 -29.64 35.09
CA GLY A 181 35.63 -30.15 36.28
C GLY A 181 34.75 -30.64 37.44
N SER A 182 34.71 -31.98 37.53
CA SER A 182 34.84 -32.74 38.77
C SER A 182 33.58 -33.14 39.54
N GLY A 183 33.27 -34.44 39.46
CA GLY A 183 33.29 -35.24 40.68
C GLY A 183 32.07 -36.13 40.92
N GLY A 184 32.27 -37.45 40.80
CA GLY A 184 31.66 -38.40 41.76
C GLY A 184 30.61 -39.37 41.23
N THR A 185 31.10 -40.52 40.77
CA THR A 185 30.42 -41.80 40.53
C THR A 185 29.64 -42.33 41.75
N HIS A 186 28.39 -42.78 41.59
CA HIS A 186 27.90 -44.05 42.16
C HIS A 186 26.51 -44.48 41.60
N VAL A 187 26.42 -45.76 41.22
CA VAL A 187 25.30 -46.54 40.62
C VAL A 187 24.79 -47.53 41.71
N PRO A 188 23.76 -48.41 41.62
CA PRO A 188 22.39 -48.51 41.03
C PRO A 188 21.37 -48.72 42.21
N PRO A 189 20.27 -49.55 42.19
CA PRO A 189 19.44 -50.15 41.13
C PRO A 189 17.92 -49.95 41.31
N ALA A 190 17.16 -50.23 40.24
CA ALA A 190 15.72 -50.52 40.34
C ALA A 190 15.47 -51.90 40.98
N PRO A 191 14.38 -52.07 41.75
CA PRO A 191 13.43 -53.12 41.39
C PRO A 191 11.95 -52.84 41.71
N ARG A 192 11.11 -53.17 40.71
CA ARG A 192 9.82 -53.89 40.65
C ARG A 192 8.63 -53.62 41.63
N PRO A 193 7.38 -53.88 41.16
CA PRO A 193 6.14 -53.37 41.72
C PRO A 193 5.53 -54.30 42.77
N GLU A 194 4.71 -53.73 43.67
CA GLU A 194 3.74 -54.51 44.45
C GLU A 194 2.38 -53.79 44.55
N LYS A 195 1.36 -54.56 44.14
CA LYS A 195 -0.08 -54.57 44.43
C LYS A 195 -0.95 -53.34 44.17
#